data_AF-A0A9D4B2U3-F1
#
_entry.id   AF-A0A9D4B2U3-F1
#
_cell.length_a   1.000
_cell.length_b   1.000
_cell.length_c   1.000
_cell.angle_alpha   90.00
_cell.angle_beta   90.00
_cell.angle_gamma   90.00
#
_symmetry.space_group_name_H-M   'P 1'
#
loop_
_entity.id
_entity.type
_entity.pdbx_description
1 polymer ?
#
loop_
_entity_poly.entity_id
_entity_poly.type
_entity_poly.pdbx_seq_one_letter_code
_entity_poly.pdbx_strand_id
1 'polypeptide(L)'
;GLLTAGVEFESLPAAFSLPAESGLYPVTLVGVPQTTGQITINGYHTSVFGVFSDCLLDNLPGLKTNGCAVEVIPALPRLQISTSLPRSAHTLQPSSGDISTSVSVQLYNGETQQLIIKLENIGTEPLEKLEVTAKTVNSKDGISISGLPLSSPFRQIVKPRVDSKPINPTESGKVGDFSHVKTLEAILNFKYSGGPGHADGYYRNLSLGLHVEVEPSVFFTHVSTLPATSTRQCHLLLDVFNSTEHELTVSAKNNEDLVLHAGECQR
;
A
#
# COMPACT_ATOMS: atom_id res chain seq x y z
N GLY A 1 27.05 -27.25 1.94
CA GLY A 1 27.15 -25.96 2.66
C GLY A 1 27.90 -24.95 1.80
N LEU A 2 27.80 -23.66 2.09
CA LEU A 2 28.58 -22.65 1.37
C LEU A 2 29.98 -22.53 1.98
N LEU A 3 31.00 -22.39 1.13
CA LEU A 3 32.34 -22.00 1.54
C LEU A 3 32.41 -20.49 1.52
N THR A 4 32.52 -19.88 2.70
CA THR A 4 32.46 -18.43 2.88
C THR A 4 33.70 -17.92 3.60
N ALA A 5 34.05 -16.65 3.37
CA ALA A 5 35.08 -15.92 4.10
C ALA A 5 34.55 -14.54 4.52
N GLY A 6 35.21 -13.93 5.50
CA GLY A 6 34.80 -12.64 6.07
C GLY A 6 33.97 -12.82 7.33
N VAL A 7 32.73 -12.35 7.31
CA VAL A 7 31.76 -12.49 8.41
C VAL A 7 31.44 -13.95 8.71
N GLU A 8 31.21 -14.26 9.99
CA GLU A 8 30.77 -15.58 10.42
C GLU A 8 29.40 -15.93 9.81
N PHE A 9 29.36 -17.04 9.07
CA PHE A 9 28.18 -17.48 8.35
C PHE A 9 27.87 -18.95 8.68
N GLU A 10 26.69 -19.17 9.25
CA GLU A 10 26.20 -20.50 9.57
C GLU A 10 25.47 -21.07 8.35
N SER A 11 26.10 -22.02 7.65
CA SER A 11 25.44 -22.74 6.56
C SER A 11 24.40 -23.72 7.10
N LEU A 12 23.16 -23.61 6.62
CA LEU A 12 22.12 -24.60 6.92
C LEU A 12 22.29 -25.85 6.04
N PRO A 13 22.10 -27.07 6.59
CA PRO A 13 22.18 -28.30 5.81
C PRO A 13 21.14 -28.32 4.69
N ALA A 14 21.57 -28.67 3.48
CA ALA A 14 20.69 -28.94 2.34
C ALA A 14 20.99 -30.34 1.81
N ALA A 15 19.94 -31.16 1.64
CA ALA A 15 20.03 -32.49 1.07
C ALA A 15 19.05 -32.60 -0.10
N PHE A 16 19.49 -33.20 -1.20
CA PHE A 16 18.68 -33.34 -2.40
C PHE A 16 18.97 -34.68 -3.08
N SER A 17 17.93 -35.28 -3.66
CA SER A 17 18.03 -36.51 -4.44
C SER A 17 17.90 -36.17 -5.91
N LEU A 18 18.96 -36.39 -6.69
CA LEU A 18 18.96 -36.18 -8.13
C LEU A 18 18.61 -37.49 -8.84
N PRO A 19 17.58 -37.51 -9.71
CA PRO A 19 17.38 -38.60 -10.67
C PRO A 19 18.61 -38.82 -11.57
N ALA A 20 18.72 -40.01 -12.16
CA ALA A 20 19.68 -40.25 -13.23
C ALA A 20 19.42 -39.27 -14.39
N GLU A 21 20.50 -38.75 -15.00
CA GLU A 21 20.45 -37.84 -16.16
C GLU A 21 19.73 -36.49 -15.90
N SER A 22 19.69 -36.01 -14.65
CA SER A 22 19.00 -34.76 -14.25
C SER A 22 19.45 -33.46 -14.94
N GLY A 23 20.49 -33.49 -15.77
CA GLY A 23 21.04 -32.29 -16.40
C GLY A 23 21.46 -31.25 -15.36
N LEU A 24 21.30 -29.96 -15.70
CA LEU A 24 21.53 -28.85 -14.76
C LEU A 24 20.37 -28.77 -13.77
N TYR A 25 20.65 -28.98 -12.48
CA TYR A 25 19.67 -28.94 -11.41
C TYR A 25 19.92 -27.73 -10.49
N PRO A 26 18.98 -26.77 -10.37
CA PRO A 26 19.15 -25.64 -9.48
C PRO A 26 19.06 -26.08 -8.02
N VAL A 27 20.03 -25.67 -7.21
CA VAL A 27 20.06 -25.93 -5.77
C VAL A 27 20.06 -24.61 -5.02
N THR A 28 19.15 -24.46 -4.06
CA THR A 28 19.14 -23.33 -3.13
C THR A 28 19.90 -23.73 -1.87
N LEU A 29 21.03 -23.07 -1.63
CA LEU A 29 21.76 -23.16 -0.37
C LEU A 29 21.37 -21.97 0.51
N VAL A 30 21.12 -22.22 1.79
CA VAL A 30 20.65 -21.22 2.75
C VAL A 30 21.61 -21.17 3.93
N GLY A 31 21.75 -20.01 4.56
CA GLY A 31 22.48 -19.86 5.80
C GLY A 31 22.19 -18.52 6.47
N VAL A 32 22.74 -18.34 7.65
CA VAL A 32 22.49 -17.19 8.51
C VAL A 32 23.82 -16.48 8.79
N PRO A 33 23.97 -15.21 8.38
CA PRO A 33 25.10 -14.39 8.82
C PRO A 33 24.93 -14.05 10.31
N GLN A 34 25.98 -14.23 11.10
CA GLN A 34 25.95 -14.00 12.55
C GLN A 34 26.30 -12.55 12.91
N THR A 35 27.07 -11.85 12.07
CA THR A 35 27.43 -10.44 12.28
C THR A 35 27.29 -9.62 11.00
N THR A 36 27.48 -8.31 11.13
CA THR A 36 27.53 -7.37 10.00
C THR A 36 28.89 -7.41 9.31
N GLY A 37 28.93 -7.01 8.03
CA GLY A 37 30.15 -6.89 7.24
C GLY A 37 30.09 -7.68 5.94
N GLN A 38 31.24 -7.86 5.28
CA GLN A 38 31.33 -8.51 3.99
C GLN A 38 31.48 -10.04 4.12
N ILE A 39 30.65 -10.77 3.38
CA ILE A 39 30.78 -12.20 3.12
C ILE A 39 31.28 -12.38 1.70
N THR A 40 32.35 -13.14 1.52
CA THR A 40 32.78 -13.60 0.21
C THR A 40 32.42 -15.06 0.06
N ILE A 41 31.58 -15.38 -0.92
CA ILE A 41 31.26 -16.76 -1.27
C ILE A 41 32.35 -17.26 -2.23
N ASN A 42 33.13 -18.23 -1.76
CA ASN A 42 34.27 -18.79 -2.49
C ASN A 42 33.91 -20.09 -3.21
N GLY A 43 32.83 -20.75 -2.80
CA GLY A 43 32.47 -22.07 -3.29
C GLY A 43 31.37 -22.74 -2.49
N TYR A 44 31.22 -24.04 -2.67
CA TYR A 44 30.35 -24.88 -1.86
C TYR A 44 31.01 -26.21 -1.55
N HIS A 45 30.62 -26.78 -0.41
CA HIS A 45 30.98 -28.12 0.03
C HIS A 45 29.78 -29.04 -0.17
N THR A 46 30.01 -30.22 -0.73
CA THR A 46 28.99 -31.26 -0.92
C THR A 46 29.49 -32.62 -0.43
N SER A 47 28.56 -33.49 -0.03
CA SER A 47 28.84 -34.89 0.29
C SER A 47 27.87 -35.79 -0.47
N VAL A 48 28.41 -36.75 -1.23
CA VAL A 48 27.62 -37.71 -2.01
C VAL A 48 28.11 -39.11 -1.63
N PHE A 49 27.21 -39.93 -1.08
CA PHE A 49 27.53 -41.28 -0.58
C PHE A 49 28.74 -41.31 0.39
N GLY A 50 28.90 -40.28 1.23
CA GLY A 50 30.01 -40.15 2.18
C GLY A 50 31.32 -39.64 1.58
N VAL A 51 31.36 -39.35 0.27
CA VAL A 51 32.49 -38.69 -0.37
C VAL A 51 32.27 -37.18 -0.33
N PHE A 52 33.20 -36.49 0.31
CA PHE A 52 33.19 -35.03 0.44
C PHE A 52 33.93 -34.37 -0.72
N SER A 53 33.40 -33.26 -1.22
CA SER A 53 34.00 -32.48 -2.30
C SER A 53 33.80 -30.99 -2.06
N ASP A 54 34.90 -30.24 -2.14
CA ASP A 54 34.91 -28.78 -2.14
C ASP A 54 34.99 -28.27 -3.57
N CYS A 55 34.01 -27.47 -3.96
CA CYS A 55 33.91 -26.86 -5.29
C CYS A 55 34.11 -25.35 -5.16
N LEU A 56 35.30 -24.87 -5.50
CA LEU A 56 35.63 -23.44 -5.51
C LEU A 56 35.17 -22.78 -6.81
N LEU A 57 34.60 -21.57 -6.71
CA LEU A 57 34.11 -20.78 -7.85
C LEU A 57 35.23 -20.34 -8.79
N ASP A 58 36.40 -20.02 -8.27
CA ASP A 58 37.56 -19.56 -9.05
C ASP A 58 38.07 -20.62 -10.03
N ASN A 59 37.75 -21.90 -9.78
CA ASN A 59 38.13 -23.02 -10.63
C ASN A 59 37.07 -23.37 -11.68
N LEU A 60 35.95 -22.62 -11.75
CA LEU A 60 34.88 -22.88 -12.71
C LEU A 60 35.13 -22.18 -14.05
N PRO A 61 35.27 -22.94 -15.16
CA PRO A 61 35.48 -22.36 -16.47
C PRO A 61 34.25 -21.55 -16.91
N GLY A 62 34.47 -20.28 -17.27
CA GLY A 62 33.43 -19.37 -17.75
C GLY A 62 32.90 -18.36 -16.72
N LEU A 63 33.27 -18.50 -15.43
CA LEU A 63 32.93 -17.53 -14.40
C LEU A 63 34.03 -16.44 -14.34
N LYS A 64 33.68 -15.18 -14.62
CA LYS A 64 34.65 -14.05 -14.67
C LYS A 64 34.81 -13.32 -13.32
N THR A 65 34.23 -13.85 -12.25
CA THR A 65 34.10 -13.14 -10.97
C THR A 65 34.89 -13.88 -9.89
N ASN A 66 35.78 -13.17 -9.18
CA ASN A 66 36.61 -13.69 -8.07
C ASN A 66 35.78 -13.88 -6.79
N GLY A 67 34.78 -14.75 -6.84
CA GLY A 67 33.78 -14.92 -5.78
C GLY A 67 32.62 -13.92 -5.85
N CYS A 68 31.58 -14.19 -5.05
CA CYS A 68 30.41 -13.32 -4.91
C CYS A 68 30.47 -12.62 -3.55
N ALA A 69 30.65 -11.31 -3.54
CA ALA A 69 30.68 -10.50 -2.32
C ALA A 69 29.26 -10.05 -1.93
N VAL A 70 28.86 -10.34 -0.70
CA VAL A 70 27.58 -9.97 -0.09
C VAL A 70 27.86 -9.08 1.11
N GLU A 71 27.23 -7.91 1.17
CA GLU A 71 27.32 -7.01 2.32
C GLU A 71 26.15 -7.24 3.27
N VAL A 72 26.45 -7.66 4.51
CA VAL A 72 25.48 -7.82 5.59
C VAL A 72 25.41 -6.51 6.36
N ILE A 73 24.30 -5.79 6.18
CA ILE A 73 24.03 -4.56 6.91
C ILE A 73 23.57 -4.85 8.35
N PRO A 74 23.67 -3.89 9.27
CA PRO A 74 23.14 -4.05 10.62
C PRO A 74 21.64 -4.31 10.66
N ALA A 75 21.22 -4.99 11.73
CA ALA A 75 19.82 -5.25 11.99
C ALA A 75 19.03 -3.93 12.09
N LEU A 76 17.79 -3.98 11.62
CA LEU A 76 16.84 -2.87 11.63
C LEU A 76 15.52 -3.37 12.25
N PRO A 77 14.71 -2.47 12.84
CA PRO A 77 13.37 -2.82 13.30
C PRO A 77 12.56 -3.49 12.18
N ARG A 78 11.62 -4.35 12.55
CA ARG A 78 10.76 -5.06 11.60
C ARG A 78 9.32 -4.68 11.91
N LEU A 79 8.76 -3.73 11.18
CA LEU A 79 7.38 -3.34 11.39
C LEU A 79 6.43 -4.22 10.56
N GLN A 80 5.37 -4.70 11.20
CA GLN A 80 4.22 -5.32 10.56
C GLN A 80 3.07 -4.32 10.55
N ILE A 81 2.41 -4.19 9.40
CA ILE A 81 1.28 -3.27 9.20
C ILE A 81 -0.05 -4.03 9.29
N SER A 82 -1.01 -3.46 10.00
CA SER A 82 -2.42 -3.87 9.98
C SER A 82 -3.35 -2.66 9.96
N THR A 83 -4.56 -2.84 9.44
CA THR A 83 -5.53 -1.76 9.16
C THR A 83 -6.93 -2.15 9.61
N SER A 84 -7.77 -1.16 9.94
CA SER A 84 -9.20 -1.39 10.23
C SER A 84 -10.06 -1.67 9.00
N LEU A 85 -9.58 -1.29 7.81
CA LEU A 85 -10.28 -1.49 6.54
C LEU A 85 -9.91 -2.82 5.87
N PRO A 86 -10.82 -3.41 5.07
CA PRO A 86 -10.57 -4.64 4.35
C PRO A 86 -9.46 -4.47 3.31
N ARG A 87 -8.69 -5.55 3.08
CA ARG A 87 -7.68 -5.56 2.02
C ARG A 87 -8.34 -5.44 0.66
N SER A 88 -7.70 -4.68 -0.21
CA SER A 88 -8.07 -4.56 -1.61
C SER A 88 -7.22 -5.50 -2.47
N ALA A 89 -7.84 -6.09 -3.49
CA ALA A 89 -7.13 -6.75 -4.58
C ALA A 89 -6.48 -5.74 -5.55
N HIS A 90 -6.92 -4.47 -5.51
CA HIS A 90 -6.36 -3.39 -6.32
C HIS A 90 -5.03 -2.96 -5.71
N THR A 91 -3.93 -3.47 -6.27
CA THR A 91 -2.59 -3.21 -5.76
C THR A 91 -2.02 -1.98 -6.43
N LEU A 92 -1.91 -0.87 -5.69
CA LEU A 92 -1.19 0.31 -6.15
C LEU A 92 0.31 0.03 -6.10
N GLN A 93 1.00 0.09 -7.24
CA GLN A 93 2.44 -0.12 -7.28
C GLN A 93 3.18 1.11 -6.74
N PRO A 94 3.93 1.00 -5.62
CA PRO A 94 4.85 2.05 -5.21
C PRO A 94 6.04 2.10 -6.18
N SER A 95 6.62 3.28 -6.35
CA SER A 95 7.77 3.50 -7.25
C SER A 95 9.05 2.75 -6.84
N SER A 96 9.10 2.12 -5.66
CA SER A 96 10.30 1.49 -5.09
C SER A 96 10.23 -0.03 -4.90
N GLY A 97 9.22 -0.73 -5.43
CA GLY A 97 9.19 -2.21 -5.44
C GLY A 97 9.02 -2.90 -4.08
N ASP A 98 8.79 -2.14 -3.00
CA ASP A 98 8.56 -2.68 -1.67
C ASP A 98 7.13 -3.24 -1.49
N ILE A 99 6.99 -4.14 -0.51
CA ILE A 99 5.74 -4.82 -0.14
C ILE A 99 4.61 -3.81 0.05
N SER A 100 3.65 -3.80 -0.87
CA SER A 100 2.45 -2.97 -0.81
C SER A 100 1.27 -3.78 -0.29
N THR A 101 0.77 -3.45 0.90
CA THR A 101 -0.60 -3.84 1.27
C THR A 101 -1.53 -2.77 0.73
N SER A 102 -2.70 -3.13 0.20
CA SER A 102 -3.70 -2.15 -0.21
C SER A 102 -5.00 -2.39 0.53
N VAL A 103 -5.74 -1.34 0.84
CA VAL A 103 -7.08 -1.39 1.44
C VAL A 103 -8.06 -0.62 0.59
N SER A 104 -9.33 -1.02 0.63
CA SER A 104 -10.39 -0.34 -0.09
C SER A 104 -11.57 -0.01 0.81
N VAL A 105 -12.24 1.10 0.48
CA VAL A 105 -13.49 1.50 1.10
C VAL A 105 -14.38 2.19 0.07
N GLN A 106 -15.68 1.96 0.18
CA GLN A 106 -16.71 2.64 -0.58
C GLN A 106 -17.44 3.58 0.37
N LEU A 107 -17.60 4.85 -0.02
CA LEU A 107 -18.24 5.91 0.74
C LEU A 107 -19.33 6.56 -0.11
N TYR A 108 -20.30 7.19 0.53
CA TYR A 108 -21.20 8.13 -0.12
C TYR A 108 -20.69 9.57 0.01
N ASN A 109 -21.12 10.45 -0.90
CA ASN A 109 -20.78 11.88 -0.85
C ASN A 109 -21.20 12.50 0.48
N GLY A 110 -20.22 13.06 1.20
CA GLY A 110 -20.41 13.67 2.52
C GLY A 110 -20.10 12.74 3.69
N GLU A 111 -19.90 11.44 3.46
CA GLU A 111 -19.51 10.50 4.50
C GLU A 111 -18.04 10.63 4.90
N THR A 112 -17.75 10.27 6.14
CA THR A 112 -16.40 10.22 6.70
C THR A 112 -16.16 8.85 7.32
N GLN A 113 -15.10 8.17 6.90
CA GLN A 113 -14.69 6.89 7.47
C GLN A 113 -13.32 7.00 8.14
N GLN A 114 -13.22 6.49 9.36
CA GLN A 114 -11.94 6.40 10.06
C GLN A 114 -11.16 5.17 9.59
N LEU A 115 -9.90 5.39 9.18
CA LEU A 115 -8.90 4.35 8.96
C LEU A 115 -7.90 4.34 10.11
N ILE A 116 -7.80 3.22 10.82
CA ILE A 116 -6.80 2.96 11.84
C ILE A 116 -5.67 2.14 11.21
N ILE A 117 -4.43 2.62 11.34
CA ILE A 117 -3.22 1.93 10.88
C ILE A 117 -2.39 1.59 12.11
N LYS A 118 -2.13 0.31 12.34
CA LYS A 118 -1.27 -0.18 13.41
C LYS A 118 0.06 -0.64 12.81
N LEU A 119 1.16 -0.10 13.33
CA LEU A 119 2.53 -0.54 13.03
C LEU A 119 3.08 -1.23 14.27
N GLU A 120 3.35 -2.53 14.16
CA GLU A 120 3.85 -3.35 15.26
C GLU A 120 5.27 -3.81 14.99
N ASN A 121 6.20 -3.52 15.90
CA ASN A 121 7.57 -4.00 15.78
C ASN A 121 7.65 -5.46 16.19
N ILE A 122 7.82 -6.35 15.21
CA ILE A 122 8.02 -7.79 15.36
C ILE A 122 9.51 -8.17 15.34
N GLY A 123 10.40 -7.18 15.31
CA GLY A 123 11.85 -7.35 15.38
C GLY A 123 12.38 -7.16 16.80
N THR A 124 13.69 -7.39 16.96
CA THR A 124 14.41 -7.16 18.22
C THR A 124 14.93 -5.74 18.35
N GLU A 125 15.26 -5.10 17.22
CA GLU A 125 15.79 -3.74 17.22
C GLU A 125 14.71 -2.70 17.55
N PRO A 126 15.01 -1.68 18.36
CA PRO A 126 14.06 -0.64 18.69
C PRO A 126 13.73 0.22 17.47
N LEU A 127 12.53 0.81 17.46
CA LEU A 127 12.17 1.84 16.49
C LEU A 127 12.59 3.20 17.06
N GLU A 128 13.40 3.95 16.32
CA GLU A 128 13.88 5.28 16.73
C GLU A 128 13.33 6.40 15.86
N LYS A 129 13.22 6.15 14.56
CA LYS A 129 12.75 7.12 13.57
C LYS A 129 11.67 6.49 12.69
N LEU A 130 10.56 7.23 12.54
CA LEU A 130 9.49 6.93 11.60
C LEU A 130 9.15 8.23 10.85
N GLU A 131 9.09 8.17 9.54
CA GLU A 131 8.66 9.25 8.65
C GLU A 131 7.50 8.73 7.81
N VAL A 132 6.41 9.49 7.76
CA VAL A 132 5.22 9.13 7.00
C VAL A 132 5.00 10.16 5.91
N THR A 133 4.81 9.70 4.68
CA THR A 133 4.49 10.55 3.54
C THR A 133 3.29 10.00 2.80
N ALA A 134 2.46 10.87 2.25
CA ALA A 134 1.30 10.50 1.46
C ALA A 134 1.47 11.01 0.03
N LYS A 135 1.18 10.16 -0.94
CA LYS A 135 1.17 10.52 -2.36
C LYS A 135 -0.17 10.13 -2.96
N THR A 136 -0.93 11.11 -3.45
CA THR A 136 -2.12 10.87 -4.25
C THR A 136 -1.72 10.43 -5.65
N VAL A 137 -2.23 9.28 -6.10
CA VAL A 137 -1.94 8.69 -7.42
C VAL A 137 -2.96 9.15 -8.45
N ASN A 138 -4.23 9.23 -8.05
CA ASN A 138 -5.32 9.72 -8.87
C ASN A 138 -6.30 10.52 -8.01
N SER A 139 -6.64 11.73 -8.47
CA SER A 139 -7.66 12.59 -7.89
C SER A 139 -8.49 13.11 -9.05
N LYS A 140 -9.56 12.37 -9.38
CA LYS A 140 -10.65 12.98 -10.13
C LYS A 140 -11.56 13.66 -9.10
N ASP A 141 -11.73 14.97 -9.25
CA ASP A 141 -12.83 15.74 -8.64
C ASP A 141 -12.77 16.07 -7.14
N GLY A 142 -11.71 16.76 -6.70
CA GLY A 142 -11.76 17.59 -5.49
C GLY A 142 -11.68 16.85 -4.15
N ILE A 143 -11.31 15.56 -4.17
CA ILE A 143 -11.11 14.77 -2.97
C ILE A 143 -9.76 15.15 -2.33
N SER A 144 -9.79 15.58 -1.07
CA SER A 144 -8.59 16.00 -0.33
C SER A 144 -8.32 15.07 0.85
N ILE A 145 -7.05 14.72 1.06
CA ILE A 145 -6.61 13.98 2.25
C ILE A 145 -6.15 15.02 3.27
N SER A 146 -6.97 15.26 4.28
CA SER A 146 -6.63 16.17 5.38
C SER A 146 -6.36 15.40 6.67
N GLY A 147 -5.28 15.75 7.35
CA GLY A 147 -5.00 15.28 8.71
C GLY A 147 -4.58 13.81 8.78
N LEU A 148 -3.27 13.57 8.85
CA LEU A 148 -2.73 12.38 9.49
C LEU A 148 -2.34 12.80 10.92
N PRO A 149 -3.26 12.88 11.90
CA PRO A 149 -2.87 13.02 13.29
C PRO A 149 -2.18 11.72 13.71
N LEU A 150 -0.86 11.66 13.52
CA LEU A 150 -0.03 10.56 14.00
C LEU A 150 0.10 10.73 15.52
N SER A 151 -0.60 9.90 16.28
CA SER A 151 -0.31 9.72 17.71
C SER A 151 0.93 8.83 17.85
N SER A 152 2.11 9.43 17.73
CA SER A 152 3.36 8.74 18.07
C SER A 152 3.78 9.10 19.49
N PRO A 153 4.23 8.14 20.32
CA PRO A 153 4.90 8.44 21.59
C PRO A 153 6.25 9.16 21.39
N PHE A 154 6.76 9.25 20.16
CA PHE A 154 8.00 9.92 19.80
C PHE A 154 7.76 11.29 19.14
N ARG A 155 8.51 12.32 19.55
CA ARG A 155 8.48 13.67 18.93
C ARG A 155 8.83 13.57 17.44
N GLN A 156 7.84 13.69 16.56
CA GLN A 156 8.08 13.82 15.12
C GLN A 156 8.09 15.29 14.69
N ILE A 157 9.06 15.65 13.85
CA ILE A 157 9.01 16.85 13.00
C ILE A 157 8.22 16.44 11.74
N VAL A 158 6.91 16.69 11.75
CA VAL A 158 6.06 16.45 10.58
C VAL A 158 6.06 17.71 9.72
N LYS A 159 6.59 17.63 8.50
CA LYS A 159 6.31 18.62 7.44
C LYS A 159 5.30 18.00 6.48
N PRO A 160 4.00 18.32 6.59
CA PRO A 160 3.05 17.94 5.55
C PRO A 160 3.42 18.73 4.29
N ARG A 161 3.92 18.05 3.26
CA ARG A 161 4.05 18.63 1.92
C ARG A 161 3.00 17.98 1.04
N VAL A 162 1.94 18.72 0.77
CA VAL A 162 1.00 18.43 -0.31
C VAL A 162 1.58 19.10 -1.55
N ASP A 163 2.20 18.34 -2.45
CA ASP A 163 2.59 18.85 -3.77
C ASP A 163 1.34 18.85 -4.68
N SER A 164 0.46 19.84 -4.50
CA SER A 164 -0.66 20.08 -5.41
C SER A 164 -0.19 21.01 -6.54
N LYS A 165 0.08 20.45 -7.72
CA LYS A 165 0.16 21.26 -8.96
C LYS A 165 -1.27 21.58 -9.42
N PRO A 166 -1.59 22.83 -9.80
CA PRO A 166 -2.87 23.16 -10.40
C PRO A 166 -2.97 22.51 -11.78
N ILE A 167 -3.98 21.66 -11.99
CA ILE A 167 -4.28 21.05 -13.29
C ILE A 167 -5.48 21.80 -13.88
N ASN A 168 -5.27 22.41 -15.04
CA ASN A 168 -6.34 23.03 -15.83
C ASN A 168 -7.32 21.95 -16.33
N PRO A 169 -8.63 22.23 -16.39
CA PRO A 169 -9.59 21.29 -16.97
C PRO A 169 -9.42 21.24 -18.49
N THR A 170 -9.09 20.06 -19.01
CA THR A 170 -9.20 19.74 -20.44
C THR A 170 -10.59 19.17 -20.71
N GLU A 171 -11.40 19.93 -21.44
CA GLU A 171 -12.64 19.47 -22.08
C GLU A 171 -12.31 18.54 -23.25
N SER A 172 -12.78 17.30 -23.19
CA SER A 172 -13.06 16.51 -24.39
C SER A 172 -14.07 15.42 -24.05
N GLY A 173 -15.33 15.65 -24.45
CA GLY A 173 -16.43 14.72 -24.28
C GLY A 173 -16.31 13.48 -25.17
N LYS A 174 -16.63 12.32 -24.58
CA LYS A 174 -17.26 11.19 -25.26
C LYS A 174 -18.42 10.71 -24.39
N VAL A 175 -19.60 10.65 -25.00
CA VAL A 175 -20.83 10.09 -24.42
C VAL A 175 -20.65 8.58 -24.32
N GLY A 176 -20.62 8.04 -23.10
CA GLY A 176 -20.52 6.62 -22.82
C GLY A 176 -20.21 6.40 -21.34
N ASP A 177 -21.19 5.87 -20.60
CA ASP A 177 -21.18 5.52 -19.17
C ASP A 177 -20.60 6.57 -18.20
N PHE A 178 -21.47 7.47 -17.72
CA PHE A 178 -21.19 8.23 -16.52
C PHE A 178 -21.41 7.32 -15.30
N SER A 179 -20.38 6.56 -14.90
CA SER A 179 -20.32 6.13 -13.51
C SER A 179 -20.17 7.39 -12.66
N HIS A 180 -21.20 7.77 -11.90
CA HIS A 180 -21.11 8.89 -10.96
C HIS A 180 -20.15 8.62 -9.78
N VAL A 181 -19.58 7.40 -9.74
CA VAL A 181 -18.56 6.98 -8.78
C VAL A 181 -17.26 7.70 -9.06
N LYS A 182 -16.73 8.39 -8.04
CA LYS A 182 -15.40 8.99 -8.05
C LYS A 182 -14.43 8.06 -7.36
N THR A 183 -13.20 8.02 -7.85
CA THR A 183 -12.14 7.19 -7.24
C THR A 183 -11.00 8.09 -6.76
N LEU A 184 -10.60 7.90 -5.51
CA LEU A 184 -9.36 8.44 -4.96
C LEU A 184 -8.39 7.28 -4.71
N GLU A 185 -7.19 7.43 -5.23
CA GLU A 185 -6.09 6.51 -4.97
C GLU A 185 -4.94 7.24 -4.30
N ALA A 186 -4.42 6.67 -3.21
CA ALA A 186 -3.27 7.23 -2.51
C ALA A 186 -2.36 6.14 -1.96
N ILE A 187 -1.09 6.48 -1.80
CA ILE A 187 -0.07 5.60 -1.20
C ILE A 187 0.50 6.32 0.02
N LEU A 188 0.40 5.67 1.17
CA LEU A 188 1.13 6.06 2.38
C LEU A 188 2.46 5.30 2.42
N ASN A 189 3.56 6.03 2.52
CA ASN A 189 4.90 5.46 2.67
C ASN A 189 5.40 5.70 4.09
N PHE A 190 5.88 4.65 4.72
CA PHE A 190 6.44 4.64 6.06
C PHE A 190 7.93 4.32 5.95
N LYS A 191 8.80 5.32 6.11
CA LYS A 191 10.25 5.15 6.18
C LYS A 191 10.66 5.08 7.63
N TYR A 192 11.40 4.05 8.03
CA TYR A 192 11.72 3.84 9.44
C TYR A 192 13.09 3.21 9.67
N SER A 193 13.67 3.50 10.84
CA SER A 193 14.94 2.95 11.28
C SER A 193 15.07 3.00 12.80
N GLY A 194 16.03 2.24 13.32
CA GLY A 194 16.47 2.25 14.71
C GLY A 194 17.57 1.21 14.92
N GLY A 195 18.13 1.15 16.13
CA GLY A 195 19.24 0.27 16.44
C GLY A 195 20.52 0.62 15.67
N PRO A 196 21.49 -0.31 15.58
CA PRO A 196 22.76 -0.07 14.90
C PRO A 196 22.60 0.35 13.43
N GLY A 197 21.57 -0.17 12.74
CA GLY A 197 21.31 0.19 11.35
C GLY A 197 20.92 1.66 11.17
N HIS A 198 20.32 2.30 12.18
CA HIS A 198 20.03 3.74 12.14
C HIS A 198 21.29 4.59 12.19
N ALA A 199 22.24 4.25 13.06
CA ALA A 199 23.50 4.97 13.19
C ALA A 199 24.30 4.97 11.88
N ASP A 200 24.23 3.86 11.14
CA ASP A 200 24.88 3.69 9.84
C ASP A 200 24.05 4.26 8.66
N GLY A 201 22.90 4.88 8.96
CA GLY A 201 22.06 5.56 7.97
C GLY A 201 21.12 4.66 7.18
N TYR A 202 21.04 3.37 7.51
CA TYR A 202 20.10 2.45 6.88
C TYR A 202 18.66 2.66 7.39
N TYR A 203 17.71 2.26 6.55
CA TYR A 203 16.29 2.32 6.85
C TYR A 203 15.53 1.27 6.05
N ARG A 204 14.29 1.01 6.47
CA ARG A 204 13.31 0.22 5.73
C ARG A 204 12.16 1.10 5.28
N ASN A 205 11.45 0.66 4.25
CA ASN A 205 10.17 1.24 3.87
C ASN A 205 9.04 0.21 3.96
N LEU A 206 7.83 0.70 4.22
CA LEU A 206 6.58 -0.01 4.05
C LEU A 206 5.62 0.91 3.29
N SER A 207 4.75 0.32 2.46
CA SER A 207 3.75 1.07 1.71
C SER A 207 2.34 0.53 1.96
N LEU A 208 1.39 1.44 2.15
CA LEU A 208 -0.05 1.14 2.21
C LEU A 208 -0.77 1.87 1.07
N GLY A 209 -1.33 1.11 0.13
CA GLY A 209 -2.25 1.61 -0.87
C GLY A 209 -3.64 1.84 -0.28
N LEU A 210 -4.25 2.95 -0.65
CA LEU A 210 -5.62 3.34 -0.31
C LEU A 210 -6.41 3.50 -1.60
N HIS A 211 -7.51 2.76 -1.70
CA HIS A 211 -8.46 2.87 -2.80
C HIS A 211 -9.83 3.26 -2.23
N VAL A 212 -10.29 4.46 -2.56
CA VAL A 212 -11.57 4.98 -2.08
C VAL A 212 -12.49 5.18 -3.27
N GLU A 213 -13.64 4.54 -3.24
CA GLU A 213 -14.74 4.79 -4.17
C GLU A 213 -15.78 5.67 -3.48
N VAL A 214 -16.23 6.72 -4.15
CA VAL A 214 -17.21 7.68 -3.62
C VAL A 214 -18.42 7.71 -4.55
N GLU A 215 -19.57 7.28 -4.05
CA GLU A 215 -20.84 7.29 -4.76
C GLU A 215 -21.71 8.50 -4.40
N PRO A 216 -22.67 8.90 -5.25
CA PRO A 216 -23.71 9.85 -4.87
C PRO A 216 -24.51 9.33 -3.67
N SER A 217 -24.80 10.22 -2.71
CA SER A 217 -25.64 9.94 -1.54
C SER A 217 -27.14 10.08 -1.81
N VAL A 218 -27.50 10.86 -2.83
CA VAL A 218 -28.89 11.16 -3.19
C VAL A 218 -29.08 11.02 -4.69
N PHE A 219 -30.13 10.30 -5.07
CA PHE A 219 -30.51 10.10 -6.47
C PHE A 219 -31.88 10.72 -6.74
N PHE A 220 -31.95 11.58 -7.75
CA PHE A 220 -33.22 12.03 -8.32
C PHE A 220 -33.59 11.07 -9.45
N THR A 221 -34.30 10.01 -9.09
CA THR A 221 -34.56 8.85 -9.96
C THR A 221 -35.57 9.14 -11.07
N HIS A 222 -36.51 10.04 -10.80
CA HIS A 222 -37.48 10.50 -11.78
C HIS A 222 -37.75 11.99 -11.58
N VAL A 223 -37.67 12.73 -12.69
CA VAL A 223 -37.90 14.18 -12.72
C VAL A 223 -39.00 14.45 -13.74
N SER A 224 -40.11 15.03 -13.30
CA SER A 224 -41.18 15.46 -14.20
C SER A 224 -41.68 16.86 -13.85
N THR A 225 -42.43 17.45 -14.76
CA THR A 225 -43.03 18.77 -14.55
C THR A 225 -44.54 18.70 -14.69
N LEU A 226 -45.24 19.40 -13.79
CA LEU A 226 -46.66 19.68 -13.93
C LEU A 226 -46.85 21.15 -14.31
N PRO A 227 -47.82 21.48 -15.18
CA PRO A 227 -48.17 22.86 -15.46
C PRO A 227 -48.58 23.59 -14.17
N ALA A 228 -48.08 24.81 -13.98
CA ALA A 228 -48.57 25.69 -12.92
C ALA A 228 -49.69 26.59 -13.45
N THR A 229 -50.36 27.31 -12.56
CA THR A 229 -51.37 28.32 -12.89
C THR A 229 -50.81 29.52 -13.66
N SER A 230 -49.50 29.77 -13.59
CA SER A 230 -48.80 30.81 -14.34
C SER A 230 -48.06 30.23 -15.55
N THR A 231 -48.17 30.89 -16.70
CA THR A 231 -47.45 30.51 -17.94
C THR A 231 -45.93 30.64 -17.85
N ARG A 232 -45.41 31.21 -16.75
CA ARG A 232 -43.98 31.35 -16.48
C ARG A 232 -43.49 30.40 -15.39
N GLN A 233 -44.33 29.47 -14.92
CA GLN A 233 -44.01 28.55 -13.83
C GLN A 233 -44.43 27.12 -14.19
N CYS A 234 -43.75 26.15 -13.58
CA CYS A 234 -44.16 24.76 -13.52
C CYS A 234 -43.85 24.21 -12.12
N HIS A 235 -44.57 23.17 -11.71
CA HIS A 235 -44.21 22.40 -10.54
C HIS A 235 -43.24 21.30 -10.95
N LEU A 236 -42.14 21.15 -10.21
CA LEU A 236 -41.18 20.07 -10.40
C LEU A 236 -41.57 18.93 -9.46
N LEU A 237 -41.71 17.72 -9.99
CA LEU A 237 -41.88 16.49 -9.21
C LEU A 237 -40.56 15.73 -9.23
N LEU A 238 -40.09 15.35 -8.05
CA LEU A 238 -38.78 14.75 -7.85
C LEU A 238 -38.92 13.49 -7.02
N ASP A 239 -38.59 12.34 -7.61
CA ASP A 239 -38.49 11.10 -6.85
C ASP A 239 -37.07 11.02 -6.27
N VAL A 240 -36.94 11.31 -4.98
CA VAL A 240 -35.67 11.41 -4.26
C VAL A 240 -35.40 10.12 -3.50
N PHE A 241 -34.29 9.46 -3.84
CA PHE A 241 -33.82 8.26 -3.17
C PHE A 241 -32.57 8.55 -2.33
N ASN A 242 -32.60 8.15 -1.06
CA ASN A 242 -31.47 8.21 -0.15
C ASN A 242 -30.72 6.88 -0.14
N SER A 243 -29.50 6.84 -0.67
CA SER A 243 -28.67 5.62 -0.69
C SER A 243 -27.84 5.43 0.57
N THR A 244 -27.86 6.38 1.51
CA THR A 244 -27.03 6.36 2.72
C THR A 244 -27.75 5.69 3.90
N GLU A 245 -27.01 5.37 4.96
CA GLU A 245 -27.57 4.93 6.25
C GLU A 245 -28.07 6.09 7.13
N HIS A 246 -27.83 7.33 6.72
CA HIS A 246 -28.22 8.52 7.46
C HIS A 246 -29.60 9.02 7.05
N GLU A 247 -30.31 9.73 7.93
CA GLU A 247 -31.53 10.44 7.57
C GLU A 247 -31.18 11.77 6.88
N LEU A 248 -31.91 12.08 5.80
CA LEU A 248 -31.72 13.31 5.04
C LEU A 248 -32.94 14.22 5.17
N THR A 249 -32.71 15.52 5.32
CA THR A 249 -33.77 16.52 5.27
C THR A 249 -33.63 17.36 4.01
N VAL A 250 -34.64 17.29 3.14
CA VAL A 250 -34.73 18.12 1.94
C VAL A 250 -35.68 19.27 2.25
N SER A 251 -35.15 20.49 2.32
CA SER A 251 -35.95 21.69 2.60
C SER A 251 -36.27 22.45 1.31
N ALA A 252 -37.56 22.71 1.09
CA ALA A 252 -38.00 23.65 0.07
C ALA A 252 -38.07 25.07 0.64
N LYS A 253 -37.98 26.10 -0.23
CA LYS A 253 -38.01 27.54 0.16
C LYS A 253 -39.23 27.97 0.99
N ASN A 254 -40.25 27.12 1.06
CA ASN A 254 -41.52 27.28 1.75
C ASN A 254 -41.58 26.54 3.10
N ASN A 255 -40.46 26.07 3.66
CA ASN A 255 -40.37 25.36 4.95
C ASN A 255 -41.14 24.03 5.02
N GLU A 256 -41.39 23.41 3.86
CA GLU A 256 -41.79 22.00 3.82
C GLU A 256 -40.51 21.17 3.77
N ASP A 257 -40.21 20.54 4.92
CA ASP A 257 -39.08 19.65 5.07
C ASP A 257 -39.54 18.22 4.79
N LEU A 258 -38.92 17.58 3.80
CA LEU A 258 -39.08 16.16 3.53
C LEU A 258 -37.99 15.39 4.27
N VAL A 259 -38.37 14.50 5.17
CA VAL A 259 -37.44 13.60 5.85
C VAL A 259 -37.40 12.29 5.08
N LEU A 260 -36.22 11.96 4.55
CA LEU A 260 -35.94 10.71 3.85
C LEU A 260 -35.17 9.79 4.79
N HIS A 261 -35.76 8.66 5.16
CA HIS A 261 -35.05 7.63 5.91
C HIS A 261 -34.05 6.90 5.01
N ALA A 262 -33.17 6.11 5.63
CA ALA A 262 -32.17 5.31 4.93
C ALA A 262 -32.82 4.34 3.93
N GLY A 263 -32.35 4.34 2.68
CA GLY A 263 -32.88 3.47 1.62
C GLY A 263 -34.30 3.81 1.15
N GLU A 264 -34.84 4.96 1.55
CA GLU A 264 -36.20 5.37 1.20
C GLU A 264 -36.22 6.18 -0.10
N CYS A 265 -37.30 6.03 -0.86
CA CYS A 265 -37.63 6.86 -2.02
C CYS A 265 -38.97 7.57 -1.76
N GLN A 266 -38.98 8.90 -1.84
CA GLN A 266 -40.20 9.71 -1.71
C GLN A 266 -40.31 10.72 -2.85
N ARG A 267 -41.53 11.19 -3.12
CA ARG A 267 -41.87 12.16 -4.17
C ARG A 267 -42.29 13.51 -3.57
#